data_AF-A0A971B5G8-F1
#
_entry.id   AF-A0A971B5G8-F1
#
_cell.length_a   1.000
_cell.length_b   1.000
_cell.length_c   1.000
_cell.angle_alpha   90.00
_cell.angle_beta   90.00
_cell.angle_gamma   90.00
#
_symmetry.space_group_name_H-M   'P 1'
#
loop_
_entity.id
_entity.type
_entity.pdbx_description
1 polymer ?
#
loop_
_entity_poly.entity_id
_entity_poly.type
_entity_poly.pdbx_seq_one_letter_code
_entity_poly.pdbx_strand_id
1 'polypeptide(L)'
;MFPFDWSGQRTHRTRQHVIEEMSLNFLERKVLERGHQLVPATRREYGYDATMFHFSPETGEIENGEVRFQLKATDHLNTAAEYAVCPAIETRHLHYWY
;
A
#
# COMPACT_ATOMS: atom_id res chain seq x y z
N MET A 1 9.44 5.08 8.48
CA MET A 1 9.84 5.62 9.81
C MET A 1 8.61 5.57 10.69
N PHE A 2 8.62 4.77 11.75
CA PHE A 2 7.45 4.60 12.64
C PHE A 2 7.24 5.86 13.50
N PRO A 3 6.00 6.31 13.74
CA PRO A 3 5.76 7.44 14.62
C PRO A 3 6.13 7.04 16.06
N PHE A 4 6.96 7.87 16.69
CA PHE A 4 7.38 7.72 18.07
C PHE A 4 6.22 8.12 18.98
N ASP A 5 5.72 7.17 19.78
CA ASP A 5 4.75 7.44 20.85
C ASP A 5 5.49 8.02 22.07
N TRP A 6 5.12 9.25 22.46
CA TRP A 6 5.71 9.98 23.60
C TRP A 6 5.28 9.46 24.98
N SER A 7 4.42 8.43 25.06
CA SER A 7 3.93 7.84 26.31
C SER A 7 4.96 6.98 27.06
N GLY A 8 6.12 6.68 26.46
CA GLY A 8 7.10 5.75 27.02
C GLY A 8 6.68 4.27 26.91
N GLN A 9 5.53 3.99 26.29
CA GLN A 9 5.05 2.65 26.02
C GLN A 9 5.68 2.16 24.71
N ARG A 10 6.28 0.95 24.72
CA ARG A 10 6.84 0.37 23.50
C ARG A 10 5.74 0.19 22.46
N THR A 11 5.90 0.79 21.27
CA THR A 11 4.96 0.60 20.17
C THR A 11 4.87 -0.89 19.83
N HIS A 12 3.70 -1.48 20.00
CA HIS A 12 3.46 -2.88 19.71
C HIS A 12 3.10 -3.07 18.24
N ARG A 13 3.78 -4.00 17.57
CA ARG A 13 3.42 -4.41 16.21
C ARG A 13 2.11 -5.22 16.26
N THR A 14 1.07 -4.74 15.62
CA THR A 14 -0.21 -5.45 15.49
C THR A 14 -0.17 -6.42 14.32
N ARG A 15 -1.12 -7.38 14.30
CA ARG A 15 -1.32 -8.25 13.14
C ARG A 15 -1.65 -7.45 11.88
N GLN A 16 -2.42 -6.38 12.03
CA GLN A 16 -2.78 -5.48 10.93
C GLN A 16 -1.54 -4.85 10.30
N HIS A 17 -0.54 -4.44 11.09
CA HIS A 17 0.73 -3.95 10.54
C HIS A 17 1.46 -5.00 9.71
N VAL A 18 1.43 -6.27 10.13
CA VAL A 18 2.03 -7.38 9.35
C VAL A 18 1.29 -7.56 8.03
N ILE A 19 -0.05 -7.55 8.05
CA ILE A 19 -0.88 -7.68 6.83
C ILE A 19 -0.63 -6.52 5.87
N GLU A 20 -0.51 -5.30 6.38
CA GLU A 20 -0.23 -4.10 5.57
C GLU A 20 1.13 -4.23 4.87
N GLU A 21 2.18 -4.62 5.58
CA GLU A 21 3.51 -4.87 4.99
C GLU A 21 3.52 -6.04 3.99
N MET A 22 2.82 -7.13 4.29
CA MET A 22 2.69 -8.27 3.38
C MET A 22 1.98 -7.86 2.08
N SER A 23 1.00 -6.96 2.14
CA SER A 23 0.29 -6.47 0.96
C SER A 23 1.21 -5.66 0.03
N LEU A 24 2.08 -4.83 0.61
CA LEU A 24 3.09 -4.08 -0.14
C LEU A 24 4.09 -5.03 -0.79
N ASN A 25 4.58 -6.04 -0.05
CA ASN A 25 5.48 -7.05 -0.60
C ASN A 25 4.85 -7.85 -1.74
N PHE A 26 3.56 -8.20 -1.63
CA PHE A 26 2.83 -8.88 -2.70
C PHE A 26 2.77 -8.02 -3.97
N LEU A 27 2.42 -6.73 -3.83
CA LEU A 27 2.41 -5.80 -4.96
C LEU A 27 3.80 -5.65 -5.58
N GLU A 28 4.83 -5.43 -4.76
CA GLU A 28 6.22 -5.27 -5.19
C GLU A 28 6.67 -6.46 -6.05
N ARG A 29 6.42 -7.68 -5.57
CA ARG A 29 6.74 -8.89 -6.33
C ARG A 29 6.06 -8.91 -7.70
N LYS A 30 4.77 -8.54 -7.77
CA LYS A 30 4.02 -8.53 -9.04
C LYS A 30 4.54 -7.49 -10.01
N VAL A 31 4.94 -6.33 -9.50
CA VAL A 31 5.52 -5.24 -10.28
C VAL A 31 6.90 -5.64 -10.83
N LEU A 32 7.75 -6.22 -9.99
CA LEU A 32 9.07 -6.72 -10.38
C LEU A 32 8.98 -7.87 -11.42
N GLU A 33 8.04 -8.81 -11.24
CA GLU A 33 7.77 -9.89 -12.22
C GLU A 33 7.39 -9.36 -13.62
N ARG A 34 6.98 -8.08 -13.73
CA ARG A 34 6.66 -7.41 -14.99
C ARG A 34 7.78 -6.48 -15.50
N GLY A 35 8.93 -6.44 -14.83
CA GLY A 35 10.06 -5.59 -15.24
C GLY A 35 9.90 -4.11 -14.86
N HIS A 36 9.05 -3.81 -13.88
CA HIS A 36 8.84 -2.46 -13.38
C HIS A 36 9.43 -2.32 -11.97
N GLN A 37 9.61 -1.07 -11.51
CA GLN A 37 10.11 -0.79 -10.17
C GLN A 37 8.96 -0.27 -9.31
N LEU A 38 8.81 -0.82 -8.10
CA LEU A 38 7.94 -0.25 -7.07
C LEU A 38 8.80 0.45 -6.01
N VAL A 39 8.43 1.67 -5.65
CA VAL A 39 9.06 2.45 -4.58
C VAL A 39 8.01 2.74 -3.51
N PRO A 40 8.17 2.21 -2.28
CA PRO A 40 7.29 2.55 -1.17
C PRO A 40 7.30 4.05 -0.89
N ALA A 41 6.14 4.62 -0.56
CA ALA A 41 6.05 6.02 -0.17
C ALA A 41 6.91 6.27 1.09
N THR A 42 7.87 7.19 0.98
CA THR A 42 8.78 7.54 2.08
C THR A 42 8.07 8.23 3.24
N ARG A 43 6.94 8.88 2.95
CA ARG A 43 6.00 9.47 3.92
C ARG A 43 4.56 9.14 3.50
N ARG A 44 3.77 8.63 4.45
CA ARG A 44 2.33 8.36 4.29
C ARG A 44 1.48 9.63 4.10
N GLU A 45 2.10 10.81 4.08
CA GLU A 45 1.46 12.13 4.04
C GLU A 45 0.75 12.46 2.70
N TYR A 46 0.90 11.61 1.68
CA TYR A 46 0.37 11.88 0.34
C TYR A 46 -0.78 10.97 -0.10
N GLY A 47 -1.35 10.18 0.82
CA GLY A 47 -2.56 9.37 0.56
C GLY A 47 -2.35 8.16 -0.35
N TYR A 48 -1.11 7.81 -0.68
CA TYR A 48 -0.74 6.59 -1.40
C TYR A 48 0.40 5.85 -0.67
N ASP A 49 0.51 4.55 -0.91
CA ASP A 49 1.43 3.65 -0.20
C ASP A 49 2.68 3.32 -1.03
N ALA A 50 2.58 3.34 -2.36
CA ALA A 50 3.71 3.09 -3.26
C ALA A 50 3.54 3.74 -4.63
N THR A 51 4.66 3.98 -5.30
CA THR A 51 4.72 4.49 -6.67
C THR A 51 5.44 3.49 -7.55
N MET A 52 4.86 3.13 -8.69
CA MET A 52 5.51 2.31 -9.71
C MET A 52 6.04 3.20 -10.84
N PHE A 53 7.27 2.91 -11.23
CA PHE A 53 7.92 3.47 -12.41
C PHE A 53 7.99 2.42 -13.52
N HIS A 54 7.66 2.86 -14.72
CA HIS A 54 7.69 2.06 -15.93
C HIS A 54 9.03 2.18 -16.61
N PHE A 55 9.42 1.12 -17.31
CA PHE A 55 10.63 1.09 -18.10
C PHE A 55 10.29 0.56 -19.49
N SER A 56 10.86 1.20 -20.51
CA SER A 56 10.73 0.77 -21.89
C SER A 56 11.29 -0.64 -22.02
N PRO A 57 10.52 -1.62 -22.53
CA PRO A 57 11.02 -2.97 -22.74
C PRO A 57 12.20 -3.02 -23.74
N GLU A 58 12.28 -2.04 -24.64
CA GLU A 58 13.28 -1.99 -25.72
C GLU A 58 14.57 -1.31 -25.26
N THR A 59 14.48 -0.19 -24.54
CA THR A 59 15.65 0.63 -24.18
C THR A 59 16.04 0.52 -22.71
N GLY A 60 15.15 0.01 -21.84
CA GLY A 60 15.33 -0.01 -20.39
C GLY A 60 15.28 1.37 -19.74
N GLU A 61 14.96 2.41 -20.50
CA GLU A 61 14.84 3.78 -20.00
C GLU A 61 13.54 3.95 -19.23
N ILE A 62 13.55 4.84 -18.22
CA ILE A 62 12.35 5.19 -17.47
C ILE A 62 11.35 5.88 -18.41
N GLU A 63 10.13 5.38 -18.44
CA GLU A 63 9.06 6.00 -19.22
C GLU A 63 8.40 7.14 -18.44
N ASN A 64 7.90 8.13 -19.17
CA ASN A 64 7.19 9.25 -18.56
C ASN A 64 5.83 8.78 -18.02
N GLY A 65 5.66 8.95 -16.71
CA GLY A 65 4.43 8.60 -15.99
C GLY A 65 4.75 7.80 -14.74
N GLU A 66 3.87 7.93 -13.74
CA GLU A 66 3.96 7.13 -12.52
C GLU A 66 2.58 6.61 -12.14
N VAL A 67 2.53 5.38 -11.63
CA VAL A 67 1.30 4.79 -11.11
C VAL A 67 1.39 4.76 -9.60
N ARG A 68 0.50 5.49 -8.93
CA ARG A 68 0.42 5.53 -7.47
C ARG A 68 -0.60 4.50 -6.98
N PHE A 69 -0.19 3.67 -6.04
CA PHE A 69 -1.02 2.65 -5.43
C PHE A 69 -1.42 3.06 -4.02
N GLN A 70 -2.71 2.99 -3.72
CA GLN A 70 -3.21 2.94 -2.36
C GLN A 70 -3.61 1.49 -2.07
N LEU A 71 -3.08 0.92 -0.99
CA LEU A 71 -3.28 -0.46 -0.61
C LEU A 71 -4.27 -0.55 0.54
N LYS A 72 -5.21 -1.50 0.41
CA LYS A 72 -6.12 -1.90 1.48
C LYS A 72 -6.05 -3.42 1.56
N ALA A 73 -5.67 -3.93 2.73
CA ALA A 73 -5.49 -5.36 2.94
C ALA A 73 -6.27 -5.83 4.16
N THR A 74 -6.84 -7.03 4.06
CA THR A 74 -7.60 -7.68 5.12
C THR A 74 -7.40 -9.19 5.01
N ASP A 75 -7.36 -9.89 6.14
CA ASP A 75 -7.44 -11.35 6.20
C ASP A 75 -8.89 -11.86 6.19
N HIS A 76 -9.86 -10.94 6.33
CA HIS A 76 -11.28 -11.21 6.26
C HIS A 76 -11.90 -10.35 5.16
N LEU A 77 -11.91 -10.87 3.93
CA LEU A 77 -12.52 -10.20 2.79
C LEU A 77 -14.02 -10.55 2.74
N ASN A 78 -14.88 -9.55 2.89
CA ASN A 78 -16.31 -9.72 2.67
C ASN A 78 -16.67 -9.29 1.24
N THR A 79 -17.09 -10.26 0.42
CA THR A 79 -17.45 -10.05 -0.97
C THR A 79 -18.97 -10.04 -1.13
N ALA A 80 -19.50 -9.02 -1.82
CA ALA A 80 -20.92 -8.95 -2.15
C ALA A 80 -21.25 -9.66 -3.48
N ALA A 81 -20.24 -9.83 -4.34
CA ALA A 81 -20.26 -10.58 -5.58
C ALA A 81 -18.83 -11.02 -5.96
N GLU A 82 -18.66 -11.78 -7.05
CA GLU A 82 -17.37 -12.33 -7.48
C GLU A 82 -16.26 -11.28 -7.65
N TYR A 83 -16.61 -10.05 -8.05
CA TYR A 83 -15.68 -8.95 -8.28
C TYR A 83 -16.00 -7.69 -7.47
N ALA A 84 -16.86 -7.81 -6.44
CA ALA A 84 -17.31 -6.67 -5.64
C ALA A 84 -17.02 -6.88 -4.16
N VAL A 85 -16.28 -5.93 -3.58
CA VAL A 85 -16.02 -5.85 -2.13
C VAL A 85 -16.83 -4.69 -1.55
N CYS A 86 -17.54 -4.92 -0.45
CA CYS A 86 -18.35 -3.91 0.21
C CYS A 86 -17.86 -3.71 1.65
N PRO A 87 -16.73 -3.03 1.86
CA PRO A 87 -16.27 -2.74 3.21
C PRO A 87 -17.26 -1.81 3.90
N ALA A 88 -17.62 -2.12 5.15
CA ALA A 88 -18.38 -1.20 5.98
C ALA A 88 -17.51 0.03 6.26
N ILE A 89 -17.95 1.21 5.82
CA ILE A 89 -17.27 2.47 6.10
C ILE A 89 -17.77 3.00 7.45
N GLU A 90 -16.90 2.98 8.44
CA GLU A 90 -17.12 3.59 9.74
C GLU A 90 -16.54 5.00 9.78
N THR A 91 -17.05 5.87 10.67
CA THR A 91 -16.58 7.24 10.84
C THR A 91 -15.06 7.34 11.02
N ARG A 92 -14.44 6.37 11.72
CA ARG A 92 -12.98 6.31 11.89
C ARG A 92 -12.22 6.24 10.55
N HIS A 93 -12.78 5.61 9.51
CA HIS A 93 -12.13 5.50 8.21
C HIS A 93 -12.08 6.85 7.47
N LEU A 94 -13.04 7.75 7.75
CA LEU A 94 -13.06 9.11 7.20
C LEU A 94 -12.01 10.00 7.88
N HIS A 95 -11.80 9.83 9.19
CA HIS A 95 -10.81 10.61 9.94
C HIS A 95 -9.35 10.32 9.53
N TYR A 96 -9.07 9.13 9.00
CA TYR A 96 -7.74 8.74 8.52
C TYR A 96 -7.60 8.81 6.99
N TRP A 97 -8.57 9.46 6.30
CA TRP A 97 -8.53 9.63 4.84
C TRP A 97 -7.82 10.93 4.42
N TYR A 98 -7.59 11.86 5.34
CA TYR A 98 -6.95 13.17 5.11
C TYR A 98 -5.56 13.27 5.74
#